data_AF-A0A7C9EIE1-F1
#
_entry.id   AF-A0A7C9EIE1-F1
#
_cell.length_a   1.000
_cell.length_b   1.000
_cell.length_c   1.000
_cell.angle_alpha   90.00
_cell.angle_beta   90.00
_cell.angle_gamma   90.00
#
_symmetry.space_group_name_H-M   'P 1'
#
loop_
_entity.id
_entity.type
_entity.pdbx_description
1 polymer ?
#
loop_
_entity_poly.entity_id
_entity_poly.type
_entity_poly.pdbx_seq_one_letter_code
_entity_poly.pdbx_strand_id
1 'polypeptide(L)'
;KSVTCTMYATLDCVMDKLGLKETSFIPTNKAGGEEKAKYYQMGKYDFRTSNMFLIPVVSLVSLNLACLIGGVTRVIITQSWGTSLAQVILSSYVVLMSFPVIEGMLL
;
A
#
# COMPACT_ATOMS: atom_id res chain seq x y z
N LYS A 1 16.75 -14.25 13.13
CA LYS A 1 16.46 -14.18 11.67
C LYS A 1 15.51 -13.02 11.45
N SER A 2 15.88 -12.03 10.63
CA SER A 2 15.11 -10.79 10.47
C SER A 2 14.02 -10.97 9.41
N VAL A 3 12.76 -11.08 9.84
CA VAL A 3 11.59 -11.25 8.95
C VAL A 3 11.46 -10.06 7.99
N THR A 4 11.73 -8.86 8.49
CA THR A 4 11.67 -7.61 7.72
C THR A 4 12.68 -7.57 6.57
N CYS A 5 13.90 -8.09 6.78
CA CYS A 5 14.94 -8.13 5.75
C CYS A 5 14.57 -9.07 4.60
N THR A 6 14.07 -10.27 4.92
CA THR A 6 13.65 -11.24 3.90
C THR A 6 12.45 -10.70 3.11
N MET A 7 11.47 -10.11 3.78
CA MET A 7 10.31 -9.50 3.13
C MET A 7 10.72 -8.37 2.19
N TYR A 8 11.67 -7.53 2.60
CA TYR A 8 12.24 -6.46 1.78
C TYR A 8 12.94 -6.98 0.52
N ALA A 9 13.81 -7.99 0.67
CA ALA A 9 14.52 -8.58 -0.46
C ALA A 9 13.56 -9.25 -1.47
N THR A 10 12.52 -9.93 -0.97
CA THR A 10 11.50 -10.53 -1.85
C THR A 10 10.70 -9.46 -2.58
N LEU A 11 10.27 -8.40 -1.90
CA LEU A 11 9.53 -7.30 -2.52
C LEU A 11 10.36 -6.58 -3.58
N ASP A 12 11.65 -6.30 -3.30
CA ASP A 12 12.55 -5.67 -4.27
C ASP A 12 12.70 -6.53 -5.53
N CYS A 13 12.85 -7.85 -5.36
CA CYS A 13 12.91 -8.79 -6.48
C CYS A 13 11.59 -8.83 -7.28
N VAL A 14 10.43 -8.80 -6.64
CA VAL A 14 9.13 -8.76 -7.33
C VAL A 14 8.97 -7.45 -8.12
N MET A 15 9.34 -6.31 -7.54
CA MET A 15 9.28 -5.02 -8.21
C MET A 15 10.18 -4.94 -9.44
N ASP A 16 11.38 -5.53 -9.35
CA ASP A 16 12.32 -5.68 -10.46
C ASP A 16 11.75 -6.56 -11.57
N LYS A 17 11.16 -7.72 -11.21
CA LYS A 17 10.49 -8.60 -12.18
C LYS A 17 9.29 -7.97 -12.86
N LEU A 18 8.57 -7.07 -12.18
CA LEU A 18 7.44 -6.33 -12.74
C LEU A 18 7.88 -5.10 -13.54
N GLY A 19 9.17 -4.77 -13.60
CA GLY A 19 9.70 -3.60 -14.30
C GLY A 19 9.34 -2.26 -13.65
N LEU A 20 8.91 -2.28 -12.38
CA LEU A 20 8.45 -1.09 -11.66
C LEU A 20 9.62 -0.28 -11.09
N LYS A 21 10.76 -0.93 -10.81
CA LYS A 21 11.98 -0.32 -10.26
C LYS A 21 13.15 -1.29 -10.40
N GLU A 22 14.34 -0.81 -10.78
CA GLU A 22 15.57 -1.60 -10.69
C GLU A 22 15.97 -1.82 -9.22
N THR A 23 16.46 -3.00 -8.88
CA THR A 23 16.97 -3.30 -7.53
C THR A 23 18.13 -2.38 -7.20
N SER A 24 17.91 -1.45 -6.27
CA SER A 24 18.89 -0.45 -5.85
C SER A 24 18.91 -0.40 -4.33
N PHE A 25 19.91 -1.03 -3.73
CA PHE A 25 20.15 -1.02 -2.29
C PHE A 25 20.87 0.26 -1.85
N ILE A 26 20.29 1.41 -2.13
CA ILE A 26 20.81 2.68 -1.61
C ILE A 26 20.38 2.81 -0.14
N PRO A 27 21.31 3.01 0.81
CA PRO A 27 20.98 3.22 2.21
C PRO A 27 20.01 4.39 2.37
N THR A 28 18.95 4.22 3.17
CA THR A 28 18.00 5.30 3.43
C THR A 28 18.71 6.46 4.14
N ASN A 29 18.73 7.64 3.51
CA ASN A 29 19.26 8.84 4.13
C ASN A 29 18.36 9.26 5.30
N LYS A 30 18.90 9.19 6.52
CA LYS A 30 18.21 9.54 7.77
C LYS A 30 18.28 11.04 8.10
N ALA A 31 19.08 11.81 7.37
CA ALA A 31 19.11 13.27 7.43
C ALA A 31 18.07 13.84 6.46
N GLY A 32 16.82 13.88 6.92
CA GLY A 32 15.74 14.56 6.18
C GLY A 32 15.83 16.07 6.39
N GLY A 33 15.78 16.86 5.31
CA GLY A 33 15.66 18.32 5.39
C GLY A 33 14.40 18.76 6.15
N GLU A 34 14.38 20.01 6.61
CA GLU A 34 13.36 20.57 7.53
C GLU A 34 11.91 20.32 7.09
N GLU A 35 11.66 20.24 5.78
CA GLU A 35 10.34 19.93 5.21
C GLU A 35 9.84 18.51 5.58
N LYS A 36 10.74 17.50 5.58
CA LYS A 36 10.41 16.11 5.94
C LYS A 36 10.10 15.96 7.42
N ALA A 37 10.79 16.72 8.26
CA ALA A 37 10.52 16.75 9.71
C ALA A 37 9.11 17.27 9.99
N LYS A 38 8.63 18.23 9.19
CA LYS A 38 7.29 18.82 9.33
C LYS A 38 6.18 17.82 9.03
N TYR A 39 6.29 17.06 7.93
CA TYR A 39 5.32 16.00 7.61
C TYR A 39 5.35 14.85 8.62
N TYR A 40 6.54 14.50 9.11
CA TYR A 40 6.69 13.49 10.16
C TYR A 40 5.98 13.90 11.46
N GLN A 41 6.05 15.18 11.85
CA GLN A 41 5.32 15.68 13.02
C GLN A 41 3.80 15.79 12.82
N MET A 42 3.34 15.98 11.58
CA MET A 42 1.91 15.97 11.26
C MET A 42 1.31 14.56 11.12
N GLY A 43 2.12 13.50 11.28
CA GLY A 43 1.67 12.12 11.10
C GLY A 43 1.29 11.78 9.65
N LYS A 44 1.67 12.63 8.69
CA LYS A 44 1.41 12.41 7.26
C LYS A 44 2.56 11.64 6.64
N TYR A 45 2.21 10.64 5.85
CA TYR A 45 3.20 9.87 5.09
C TYR A 45 3.78 10.74 3.97
N ASP A 46 5.08 11.06 4.05
CA ASP A 46 5.81 11.71 2.98
C ASP A 46 6.26 10.67 1.94
N PHE A 47 5.60 10.70 0.80
CA PHE A 47 5.78 9.75 -0.31
C PHE A 47 6.86 10.17 -1.32
N ARG A 48 7.51 11.33 -1.14
CA ARG A 48 8.42 11.90 -2.13
C ARG A 48 9.84 11.31 -2.08
N THR A 49 10.17 10.47 -1.09
CA THR A 49 11.56 10.04 -0.83
C THR A 49 11.83 8.54 -0.99
N SER A 50 10.83 7.68 -0.81
CA SER A 50 11.06 6.23 -0.84
C SER A 50 9.97 5.50 -1.61
N ASN A 51 10.12 5.47 -2.94
CA ASN A 51 9.28 4.67 -3.84
C ASN A 51 9.33 3.17 -3.52
N MET A 52 10.37 2.72 -2.80
CA MET A 52 10.59 1.31 -2.51
C MET A 52 9.51 0.68 -1.62
N PHE A 53 9.04 1.41 -0.59
CA PHE A 53 7.95 0.94 0.26
C PHE A 53 6.59 1.41 -0.23
N LEU A 54 6.59 2.53 -0.97
CA LEU A 54 5.38 3.14 -1.46
C LEU A 54 4.65 2.26 -2.49
N ILE A 55 5.38 1.79 -3.51
CA ILE A 55 4.78 1.08 -4.64
C ILE A 55 4.07 -0.22 -4.20
N PRO A 56 4.67 -1.08 -3.36
CA PRO A 56 3.99 -2.28 -2.86
C PRO A 56 2.76 -1.97 -1.99
N VAL A 57 2.85 -0.96 -1.13
CA VAL A 57 1.74 -0.60 -0.23
C VAL A 57 0.59 0.02 -1.02
N VAL A 58 0.86 0.95 -1.93
CA VAL A 58 -0.14 1.60 -2.79
C VAL A 58 -0.80 0.60 -3.73
N SER A 59 -0.03 -0.30 -4.33
CA SER A 59 -0.59 -1.37 -5.18
C SER A 59 -1.51 -2.31 -4.38
N LEU A 60 -1.13 -2.69 -3.17
CA LEU A 60 -1.96 -3.52 -2.29
C LEU A 60 -3.28 -2.84 -1.90
N VAL A 61 -3.22 -1.54 -1.55
CA VAL A 61 -4.40 -0.74 -1.23
C VAL A 61 -5.30 -0.59 -2.45
N SER A 62 -4.72 -0.32 -3.62
CA SER A 62 -5.45 -0.20 -4.89
C SER A 62 -6.14 -1.50 -5.30
N LEU A 63 -5.46 -2.64 -5.15
CA LEU A 63 -6.04 -3.97 -5.40
C LEU A 63 -7.17 -4.29 -4.42
N ASN A 64 -7.02 -3.94 -3.14
CA ASN A 64 -8.11 -4.11 -2.16
C ASN A 64 -9.32 -3.24 -2.48
N LEU A 65 -9.10 -2.00 -2.94
CA LEU A 65 -10.18 -1.12 -3.38
C LEU A 65 -10.90 -1.70 -4.61
N ALA A 66 -10.16 -2.21 -5.59
CA ALA A 66 -10.76 -2.89 -6.75
C ALA A 66 -11.56 -4.14 -6.33
N CYS A 67 -11.05 -4.94 -5.39
CA CYS A 67 -11.77 -6.08 -4.82
C CYS A 67 -13.03 -5.68 -4.05
N LEU A 68 -13.03 -4.53 -3.36
CA LEU A 68 -14.20 -3.99 -2.68
C LEU A 68 -15.28 -3.60 -3.70
N ILE A 69 -14.91 -2.84 -4.75
CA ILE A 69 -15.84 -2.44 -5.82
C ILE A 69 -16.42 -3.68 -6.52
N GLY A 70 -15.57 -4.64 -6.88
CA GLY A 70 -15.98 -5.90 -7.49
C GLY A 70 -16.88 -6.73 -6.56
N GLY A 71 -16.54 -6.82 -5.28
CA GLY A 71 -17.34 -7.51 -4.26
C GLY A 71 -18.72 -6.91 -4.09
N VAL A 72 -18.82 -5.58 -3.97
CA VAL A 72 -20.10 -4.86 -3.87
C VAL A 72 -20.94 -5.06 -5.13
N THR A 73 -20.33 -4.92 -6.31
CA THR A 73 -21.00 -5.15 -7.60
C THR A 73 -21.58 -6.56 -7.68
N ARG A 74 -20.84 -7.57 -7.22
CA ARG A 74 -21.28 -8.97 -7.20
C ARG A 74 -22.38 -9.26 -6.18
N VAL A 75 -22.39 -8.58 -5.05
CA VAL A 75 -23.49 -8.66 -4.06
C VAL A 75 -24.77 -8.08 -4.66
N ILE A 76 -24.67 -6.91 -5.33
CA ILE A 76 -25.84 -6.22 -5.89
C ILE A 76 -26.41 -6.98 -7.10
N ILE A 77 -25.57 -7.34 -8.07
CA ILE A 77 -26.03 -7.93 -9.34
C ILE A 77 -26.34 -9.42 -9.18
N THR A 78 -25.44 -10.18 -8.57
CA THR A 78 -25.55 -11.65 -8.49
C THR A 78 -26.27 -12.11 -7.22
N GLN A 79 -26.68 -11.18 -6.33
CA GLN A 79 -27.35 -11.49 -5.06
C GLN A 79 -26.59 -12.56 -4.23
N SER A 80 -25.25 -12.55 -4.33
CA SER A 80 -24.38 -13.59 -3.77
C SER A 80 -23.91 -13.25 -2.35
N TRP A 81 -24.88 -13.13 -1.43
CA TRP A 81 -24.65 -12.67 -0.06
C TRP A 81 -23.76 -13.61 0.78
N GLY A 82 -23.73 -14.92 0.51
CA GLY A 82 -22.92 -15.85 1.31
C GLY A 82 -21.41 -15.70 1.09
N THR A 83 -20.99 -15.65 -0.18
CA THR A 83 -19.57 -15.75 -0.55
C THR A 83 -18.90 -14.38 -0.66
N SER A 84 -19.63 -13.36 -1.11
CA SER A 84 -19.06 -12.04 -1.41
C SER A 84 -19.05 -11.10 -0.20
N LEU A 85 -19.85 -11.38 0.83
CA LEU A 85 -20.02 -10.50 1.99
C LEU A 85 -18.78 -10.52 2.90
N ALA A 86 -18.15 -11.69 3.08
CA ALA A 86 -16.87 -11.80 3.78
C ALA A 86 -15.75 -11.01 3.05
N GLN A 87 -15.71 -11.08 1.71
CA GLN A 87 -14.75 -10.31 0.91
C GLN A 87 -14.99 -8.81 1.05
N VAL A 88 -16.26 -8.35 1.02
CA VAL A 88 -16.61 -6.94 1.18
C VAL A 88 -16.26 -6.42 2.58
N ILE A 89 -16.56 -7.18 3.64
CA ILE A 89 -16.19 -6.81 5.02
C ILE A 89 -14.66 -6.72 5.16
N LEU A 90 -13.94 -7.73 4.68
CA LEU A 90 -12.48 -7.76 4.80
C LEU A 90 -11.82 -6.61 4.02
N SER A 91 -12.20 -6.42 2.76
CA SER A 91 -11.64 -5.36 1.92
C SER A 91 -11.99 -3.96 2.43
N SER A 92 -13.21 -3.75 2.94
CA SER A 92 -13.58 -2.47 3.57
C SER A 92 -12.77 -2.18 4.84
N TYR A 93 -12.54 -3.20 5.69
CA TYR A 93 -11.66 -3.05 6.85
C TYR A 93 -10.22 -2.69 6.46
N VAL A 94 -9.66 -3.35 5.44
CA VAL A 94 -8.30 -3.06 4.94
C VAL A 94 -8.20 -1.64 4.37
N VAL A 95 -9.21 -1.18 3.64
CA VAL A 95 -9.27 0.19 3.11
C VAL A 95 -9.35 1.22 4.25
N LEU A 96 -10.18 0.98 5.26
CA LEU A 96 -10.28 1.87 6.43
C LEU A 96 -8.96 1.98 7.20
N MET A 97 -8.28 0.86 7.44
CA MET A 97 -6.97 0.85 8.07
C MET A 97 -5.89 1.53 7.22
N SER A 98 -6.09 1.55 5.90
CA SER A 98 -5.16 2.16 4.94
C SER A 98 -5.53 3.60 4.60
N PHE A 99 -6.48 4.22 5.30
CA PHE A 99 -6.88 5.61 5.10
C PHE A 99 -5.72 6.63 5.10
N PRO A 100 -4.75 6.60 6.04
CA PRO A 100 -3.61 7.54 6.00
C PRO A 100 -2.72 7.36 4.77
N VAL A 101 -2.68 6.18 4.18
CA VAL A 101 -1.97 5.92 2.92
C VAL A 101 -2.72 6.57 1.74
N ILE A 102 -4.05 6.42 1.71
CA ILE A 102 -4.91 7.02 0.70
C ILE A 102 -4.86 8.56 0.78
N GLU A 103 -4.90 9.12 1.99
CA GLU A 103 -4.78 10.56 2.20
C GLU A 103 -3.46 11.10 1.64
N GLY A 104 -2.35 10.41 1.89
CA GLY A 104 -1.06 10.82 1.32
C GLY A 104 -0.97 10.63 -0.20
N MET A 105 -1.73 9.71 -0.81
CA MET A 105 -1.75 9.54 -2.28
C MET A 105 -2.48 10.69 -3.00
N LEU A 106 -3.45 11.30 -2.32
CA LEU A 106 -4.29 12.38 -2.85
C LEU A 106 -3.70 13.79 -2.63
N LEU A 107 -2.66 13.92 -1.79
CA LEU A 107 -1.92 15.14 -1.49
C LEU A 107 -0.72 15.30 -2.42
#